data_AF-A0A949JU60-F1
#
_entry.id   AF-A0A949JU60-F1
#
_cell.length_a   1.000
_cell.length_b   1.000
_cell.length_c   1.000
_cell.angle_alpha   90.00
_cell.angle_beta   90.00
_cell.angle_gamma   90.00
#
_symmetry.space_group_name_H-M   'P 1'
#
loop_
_entity.id
_entity.type
_entity.pdbx_description
1 polymer ?
#
loop_
_entity_poly.entity_id
_entity_poly.type
_entity_poly.pdbx_seq_one_letter_code
_entity_poly.pdbx_strand_id
1 'polypeptide(L)' 'MALIGIIGSGNVGANTAFFAAEKNIAPIRMYDIKEGLSTGKALDMMEAAPIREYQYQIDGTDDL' A
#
# COMPACT_ATOMS: atom_id res chain seq x y z
N MET A 1 15.56 -7.54 -3.57
CA MET A 1 14.34 -7.72 -2.75
C MET A 1 13.14 -7.69 -3.68
N ALA A 2 12.15 -8.55 -3.45
CA ALA A 2 10.92 -8.55 -4.24
C ALA A 2 9.98 -7.44 -3.76
N LEU A 3 9.25 -6.81 -4.69
CA LEU A 3 8.24 -5.78 -4.47
C LEU A 3 6.87 -6.36 -4.87
N ILE A 4 5.83 -6.11 -4.07
CA ILE A 4 4.45 -6.43 -4.46
C ILE A 4 3.84 -5.19 -5.13
N GLY A 5 3.47 -5.33 -6.41
CA GLY A 5 2.68 -4.34 -7.13
C GLY A 5 1.18 -4.62 -6.99
N ILE A 6 0.39 -3.59 -6.67
CA ILE A 6 -1.07 -3.68 -6.57
C ILE A 6 -1.70 -2.68 -7.55
N ILE A 7 -2.41 -3.21 -8.55
CA ILE A 7 -3.10 -2.44 -9.58
C ILE A 7 -4.58 -2.33 -9.19
N GLY A 8 -5.02 -1.11 -8.89
CA GLY A 8 -6.33 -0.82 -8.35
C GLY A 8 -6.27 -0.64 -6.83
N SER A 9 -6.56 0.57 -6.37
CA SER A 9 -6.53 0.99 -4.97
C SER A 9 -7.95 1.15 -4.39
N GLY A 10 -8.93 0.43 -4.94
CA GLY A 10 -10.26 0.26 -4.34
C GLY A 10 -10.21 -0.54 -3.03
N ASN A 11 -11.38 -0.89 -2.47
CA ASN A 11 -11.46 -1.58 -1.18
C ASN A 11 -10.63 -2.87 -1.12
N VAL A 12 -10.66 -3.67 -2.19
CA VAL A 12 -9.94 -4.95 -2.25
C VAL A 12 -8.43 -4.73 -2.34
N GLY A 13 -7.96 -3.87 -3.23
CA GLY A 13 -6.53 -3.61 -3.38
C GLY A 13 -5.92 -2.94 -2.15
N ALA A 14 -6.66 -2.01 -1.54
CA ALA A 14 -6.25 -1.36 -0.29
C ALA A 14 -6.12 -2.37 0.87
N ASN A 15 -7.11 -3.23 1.07
CA ASN A 15 -7.03 -4.26 2.10
C ASN A 15 -5.94 -5.29 1.81
N THR A 16 -5.73 -5.63 0.53
CA THR A 16 -4.63 -6.52 0.13
C THR A 16 -3.29 -5.92 0.50
N ALA A 17 -3.07 -4.62 0.22
CA ALA A 17 -1.86 -3.91 0.61
C ALA A 17 -1.68 -3.94 2.13
N PHE A 18 -2.72 -3.57 2.87
CA PHE A 18 -2.67 -3.48 4.31
C PHE A 18 -2.39 -4.82 4.99
N PHE A 19 -3.07 -5.90 4.58
CA PHE A 19 -2.84 -7.23 5.14
C PHE A 19 -1.47 -7.81 4.79
N ALA A 20 -0.96 -7.53 3.58
CA ALA A 20 0.38 -7.94 3.20
C ALA A 20 1.46 -7.19 4.00
N ALA A 21 1.22 -5.90 4.29
CA ALA A 21 2.08 -5.11 5.17
C ALA A 21 2.02 -5.61 6.62
N GLU A 22 0.83 -5.80 7.20
CA GLU A 22 0.65 -6.34 8.56
C GLU A 22 1.32 -7.72 8.75
N LYS A 23 1.39 -8.52 7.69
CA LYS A 23 2.09 -9.82 7.67
C LYS A 23 3.60 -9.71 7.43
N ASN A 24 4.13 -8.50 7.26
CA ASN A 24 5.51 -8.23 6.92
C ASN A 24 6.02 -9.13 5.76
N ILE A 25 5.29 -9.14 4.64
CA ILE A 25 5.64 -10.00 3.49
C ILE A 25 6.72 -9.34 2.62
N ALA A 26 6.47 -8.14 2.12
CA ALA A 26 7.38 -7.38 1.26
C ALA A 26 6.96 -5.89 1.21
N PRO A 27 7.82 -4.97 0.71
CA PRO A 27 7.40 -3.63 0.33
C PRO A 27 6.32 -3.65 -0.75
N ILE A 28 5.47 -2.62 -0.78
CA ILE A 28 4.27 -2.57 -1.60
C ILE A 28 4.22 -1.26 -2.39
N ARG A 29 3.88 -1.35 -3.67
CA ARG A 29 3.54 -0.18 -4.51
C ARG A 29 2.14 -0.31 -5.08
N MET A 30 1.32 0.71 -4.84
CA MET A 30 -0.06 0.79 -5.27
C MET A 30 -0.21 1.79 -6.43
N TYR A 31 -1.03 1.42 -7.41
CA TYR A 31 -1.44 2.31 -8.51
C TYR A 31 -2.98 2.33 -8.62
N ASP A 32 -3.54 3.46 -9.03
CA ASP A 32 -4.94 3.57 -9.44
C ASP A 32 -5.08 4.64 -10.53
N ILE A 33 -6.10 4.50 -11.38
CA ILE A 33 -6.40 5.49 -12.42
C ILE A 33 -6.94 6.81 -11.82
N LYS A 34 -7.50 6.75 -10.62
CA LYS A 34 -7.92 7.94 -9.89
C LYS A 34 -6.72 8.55 -9.19
N GLU A 35 -6.23 9.66 -9.75
CA GLU A 35 -5.13 10.46 -9.22
C GLU A 35 -5.30 10.71 -7.70
N GLY A 36 -4.22 10.51 -6.96
CA GLY A 36 -4.20 10.73 -5.52
C GLY A 36 -4.85 9.62 -4.68
N LEU A 37 -5.56 8.65 -5.28
CA LEU A 37 -6.21 7.59 -4.51
C LEU A 37 -5.21 6.61 -3.92
N SER A 38 -4.23 6.16 -4.73
CA SER A 38 -3.19 5.22 -4.30
C SER A 38 -2.28 5.86 -3.25
N THR A 39 -1.84 7.10 -3.49
CA THR A 39 -0.96 7.86 -2.59
C THR A 39 -1.65 8.20 -1.27
N GLY A 40 -2.91 8.65 -1.30
CA GLY A 40 -3.67 8.94 -0.09
C GLY A 40 -3.89 7.69 0.78
N LYS A 41 -4.19 6.55 0.17
CA LYS A 41 -4.36 5.28 0.90
C LYS A 41 -3.05 4.73 1.45
N ALA A 42 -1.96 4.84 0.70
CA ALA A 42 -0.64 4.44 1.16
C ALA A 42 -0.20 5.27 2.38
N LEU A 43 -0.44 6.58 2.35
CA LEU A 43 -0.18 7.48 3.48
C LEU A 43 -0.95 7.06 4.73
N ASP A 44 -2.28 6.89 4.62
CA ASP A 44 -3.15 6.45 5.73
C ASP A 44 -2.67 5.14 6.35
N MET A 45 -2.30 4.16 5.52
CA MET A 45 -1.73 2.92 6.01
C MET A 45 -0.42 3.18 6.75
N MET A 46 0.53 3.89 6.16
CA MET A 46 1.85 4.13 6.76
C MET A 46 1.77 4.89 8.08
N GLU A 47 0.80 5.78 8.26
CA GLU A 47 0.52 6.44 9.54
C GLU A 47 0.04 5.45 10.61
N ALA A 48 -0.65 4.36 10.21
CA ALA A 48 -1.02 3.28 11.11
C ALA A 48 0.15 2.33 11.44
N ALA A 49 1.24 2.33 10.65
CA ALA A 49 2.35 1.38 10.80
C ALA A 49 2.97 1.32 12.20
N PRO A 50 3.24 2.45 12.91
CA PRO A 50 3.83 2.40 14.25
C PRO A 50 2.94 1.71 15.28
N ILE A 51 1.62 1.79 15.11
CA ILE A 51 0.64 1.19 16.03
C ILE A 51 0.36 -0.27 15.64
N ARG A 52 0.48 -0.60 14.36
CA ARG A 52 0.24 -1.93 13.79
C ARG A 52 1.51 -2.80 13.71
N GLU A 53 2.67 -2.23 14.01
CA GLU A 53 3.99 -2.86 14.11
C GLU A 53 4.48 -3.56 12.83
N TYR A 54 4.02 -3.12 11.66
CA TYR A 54 4.60 -3.56 10.40
C TYR A 54 5.73 -2.64 9.93
N GLN A 55 6.68 -3.22 9.21
CA GLN A 55 7.96 -2.58 8.88
C GLN A 55 8.12 -2.25 7.40
N TYR A 56 7.39 -2.96 6.54
CA TYR A 56 7.49 -2.72 5.10
C TYR A 56 6.71 -1.49 4.67
N GLN A 57 7.35 -0.69 3.83
CA GLN A 57 6.78 0.52 3.26
C GLN A 57 5.69 0.20 2.23
N ILE A 58 4.63 0.99 2.27
CA ILE A 58 3.57 1.04 1.27
C ILE A 58 3.65 2.42 0.61
N ASP A 59 3.86 2.45 -0.70
CA ASP A 59 3.85 3.68 -1.50
C ASP A 59 2.73 3.66 -2.53
N GLY A 60 2.15 4.83 -2.81
CA GLY A 60 1.28 5.05 -3.97
C GLY A 60 2.03 5.73 -5.11
N THR A 61 1.60 5.48 -6.34
CA THR A 61 2.06 6.18 -7.54
C THR A 61 0.87 6.48 -8.45
N ASP A 62 0.95 7.62 -9.14
CA ASP A 62 0.03 8.00 -10.23
C ASP A 62 0.60 7.60 -11.60
N ASP A 63 1.86 7.16 -11.64
CA ASP A 63 2.54 6.62 -12.82
C ASP A 63 2.79 5.12 -12.64
N LEU A 64 2.41 4.32 -13.63
CA LEU A 64 2.57 2.86 -13.62
C LEU A 64 3.93 2.41 -14.13
#